data_AF-A0A8T5NEL5-F1
#
_entry.id   AF-A0A8T5NEL5-F1
#
_cell.length_a   1.000
_cell.length_b   1.000
_cell.length_c   1.000
_cell.angle_alpha   90.00
_cell.angle_beta   90.00
_cell.angle_gamma   90.00
#
_symmetry.space_group_name_H-M   'P 1'
#
loop_
_entity.id
_entity.type
_entity.pdbx_description
1 polymer ?
#
loop_
_entity_poly.entity_id
_entity_poly.type
_entity_poly.pdbx_seq_one_letter_code
_entity_poly.pdbx_strand_id
1 'polypeptide(L)'
;MKTRNRNQEASPKHQKQLHEKKRQNILWKQRNISNKYEVQKRIAFKNYATGSISAYNAEIEKKVGSGLLDKEKADTMKEEFSHKMGIFIRMWSEDGEKGLKEKIEELLSTKEENEPDDEVLETTTPETGGIESHDSS
;
A
#
# COMPACT_ATOMS: atom_id res chain seq x y z
N MET A 1 7.59 2.78 -51.78
CA MET A 1 6.84 2.76 -50.51
C MET A 1 7.70 2.09 -49.45
N LYS A 2 8.14 2.79 -48.40
CA LYS A 2 8.96 2.19 -47.32
C LYS A 2 8.02 1.58 -46.27
N THR A 3 8.00 0.26 -46.18
CA THR A 3 7.31 -0.49 -45.12
C THR A 3 8.00 -0.18 -43.78
N ARG A 4 7.30 0.49 -42.87
CA ARG A 4 7.77 0.64 -41.48
C ARG A 4 7.59 -0.70 -40.79
N ASN A 5 8.66 -1.48 -40.72
CA ASN A 5 8.71 -2.69 -39.90
C ASN A 5 8.59 -2.27 -38.42
N ARG A 6 7.41 -2.47 -37.82
CA ARG A 6 7.11 -2.07 -36.44
C ARG A 6 7.61 -3.07 -35.38
N ASN A 7 8.36 -4.09 -35.79
CA ASN A 7 8.83 -5.17 -34.92
C ASN A 7 10.33 -5.07 -34.62
N GLN A 8 10.90 -3.87 -34.52
CA GLN A 8 12.23 -3.72 -33.95
C GLN A 8 12.13 -3.91 -32.43
N GLU A 9 12.74 -4.97 -31.92
CA GLU A 9 12.94 -5.15 -30.49
C GLU A 9 13.58 -3.90 -29.90
N ALA A 10 12.90 -3.34 -28.90
CA ALA A 10 13.39 -2.18 -28.18
C ALA A 10 14.79 -2.48 -27.64
N SER A 11 15.74 -1.54 -27.81
CA SER A 11 17.07 -1.73 -27.24
C SER A 11 16.98 -2.02 -25.74
N PRO A 12 17.88 -2.82 -25.16
CA PRO A 12 17.81 -3.22 -23.75
C PRO A 12 17.66 -2.03 -22.78
N LYS A 13 18.27 -0.88 -23.12
CA LYS A 13 18.13 0.38 -22.37
C LYS A 13 16.71 0.94 -22.44
N HIS A 14 16.07 0.89 -23.60
CA HIS A 14 14.69 1.33 -23.79
C HIS A 14 13.69 0.38 -23.09
N GLN A 15 13.93 -0.93 -23.12
CA GLN A 15 13.14 -1.89 -22.34
C GLN A 15 13.23 -1.61 -20.84
N LYS A 16 14.45 -1.47 -20.27
CA LYS A 16 14.64 -1.15 -18.84
C LYS A 16 13.89 0.13 -18.44
N GLN A 17 13.95 1.19 -19.24
CA GLN A 17 13.20 2.42 -18.99
C GLN A 17 11.67 2.22 -19.04
N LEU A 18 11.16 1.43 -20.00
CA LEU A 18 9.74 1.10 -20.08
C LEU A 18 9.27 0.29 -18.87
N HIS A 19 10.05 -0.69 -18.42
CA HIS A 19 9.73 -1.49 -17.24
C HIS A 19 9.71 -0.63 -15.97
N GLU A 20 10.70 0.24 -15.77
CA GLU A 20 10.71 1.13 -14.60
C GLU A 20 9.54 2.13 -14.65
N LYS A 21 9.23 2.70 -15.82
CA LYS A 21 8.08 3.59 -15.98
C LYS A 21 6.74 2.89 -15.69
N LYS A 22 6.59 1.63 -16.11
CA LYS A 22 5.42 0.81 -15.77
C LYS A 22 5.34 0.54 -14.28
N ARG A 23 6.45 0.19 -13.64
CA ARG A 23 6.53 -0.03 -12.18
C ARG A 23 6.10 1.23 -11.41
N GLN A 24 6.67 2.38 -11.74
CA GLN A 24 6.32 3.65 -11.08
C GLN A 24 4.84 4.00 -11.24
N ASN A 25 4.25 3.73 -12.41
CA ASN A 25 2.82 3.94 -12.63
C ASN A 25 1.94 3.04 -11.76
N ILE A 26 2.30 1.76 -11.61
CA ILE A 26 1.59 0.81 -10.74
C ILE A 26 1.66 1.28 -9.28
N LEU A 27 2.84 1.65 -8.80
CA LEU A 27 3.04 2.15 -7.43
C LEU A 27 2.23 3.43 -7.17
N TRP A 28 2.24 4.37 -8.13
CA TRP A 28 1.46 5.60 -8.02
C TRP A 28 -0.05 5.31 -7.96
N LYS A 29 -0.56 4.39 -8.79
CA LYS A 29 -1.97 3.97 -8.76
C LYS A 29 -2.33 3.33 -7.42
N GLN A 30 -1.50 2.40 -6.92
CA GLN A 30 -1.72 1.76 -5.62
C GLN A 30 -1.75 2.79 -4.48
N ARG A 31 -0.80 3.73 -4.47
CA ARG A 31 -0.73 4.80 -3.46
C ARG A 31 -1.97 5.70 -3.50
N ASN A 32 -2.43 6.09 -4.69
CA ASN A 32 -3.62 6.93 -4.83
C ASN A 32 -4.92 6.21 -4.43
N ILE A 33 -5.04 4.93 -4.77
CA ILE A 33 -6.20 4.13 -4.37
C ILE A 33 -6.24 3.99 -2.84
N SER A 34 -5.11 3.65 -2.22
CA SER A 34 -4.98 3.55 -0.76
C SER A 34 -5.35 4.88 -0.09
N ASN A 35 -4.80 5.99 -0.58
CA ASN A 35 -5.10 7.33 -0.05
C ASN A 35 -6.59 7.69 -0.18
N LYS A 36 -7.23 7.33 -1.29
CA LYS A 36 -8.67 7.54 -1.48
C LYS A 36 -9.51 6.73 -0.47
N TYR A 37 -9.16 5.47 -0.23
CA TYR A 37 -9.84 4.65 0.77
C TYR A 37 -9.65 5.19 2.20
N GLU A 38 -8.46 5.65 2.55
CA GLU A 38 -8.20 6.23 3.86
C GLU A 38 -8.97 7.54 4.08
N VAL A 39 -9.05 8.41 3.07
CA VAL A 39 -9.89 9.62 3.12
C VAL A 39 -11.36 9.26 3.34
N GLN A 40 -11.88 8.25 2.64
CA GLN A 40 -13.27 7.80 2.80
C GLN A 40 -13.54 7.24 4.20
N LYS A 41 -12.63 6.41 4.75
CA LYS A 41 -12.74 5.91 6.12
C LYS A 41 -12.73 7.04 7.14
N ARG A 42 -11.85 8.03 6.97
CA ARG A 42 -11.76 9.21 7.86
C ARG A 42 -13.06 10.01 7.85
N ILE A 43 -13.66 10.21 6.68
CA ILE A 43 -14.97 10.87 6.54
C ILE A 43 -16.06 10.05 7.23
N ALA A 44 -16.12 8.74 6.99
CA ALA A 44 -17.10 7.86 7.61
C ALA A 44 -17.00 7.86 9.14
N PHE A 45 -15.79 7.78 9.69
CA PHE A 45 -15.55 7.83 11.13
C PHE A 45 -15.89 9.20 11.72
N LYS A 46 -15.55 10.30 11.03
CA LYS A 46 -15.93 11.66 11.45
C LYS A 46 -17.45 11.82 11.52
N ASN A 47 -18.17 11.29 10.53
CA ASN A 47 -19.64 11.32 10.50
C ASN A 47 -20.23 10.52 11.66
N TYR A 48 -19.71 9.30 11.89
CA TYR A 48 -20.09 8.48 13.03
C TYR A 48 -19.87 9.21 14.36
N ALA A 49 -18.66 9.76 14.57
CA ALA A 49 -18.30 10.48 15.79
C ALA A 49 -19.19 11.70 16.03
N THR A 50 -19.52 12.45 14.97
CA THR A 50 -20.44 13.59 15.05
C THR A 50 -21.84 13.15 15.49
N GLY A 51 -22.32 12.02 14.96
CA GLY A 51 -23.58 11.41 15.39
C GLY A 51 -23.55 10.97 16.86
N SER A 52 -22.47 10.32 17.29
CA SER A 52 -22.29 9.88 18.68
C SER A 52 -22.25 11.06 19.67
N ILE A 53 -21.54 12.14 19.33
CA ILE A 53 -21.51 13.38 20.14
C ILE A 53 -22.92 13.96 20.27
N SER A 54 -23.65 14.04 19.15
CA SER A 54 -25.01 14.59 19.15
C SER A 54 -25.96 13.75 20.02
N ALA A 55 -25.90 12.42 19.91
CA ALA A 55 -26.72 11.51 20.71
C ALA A 55 -26.39 11.61 22.20
N TYR A 56 -25.10 11.66 22.55
CA TYR A 56 -24.64 11.83 23.93
C TYR A 56 -25.14 13.16 24.51
N ASN A 57 -24.97 14.25 23.77
CA ASN A 57 -25.42 15.57 24.21
C ASN A 57 -26.93 15.60 24.46
N ALA A 58 -27.73 14.97 23.60
CA ALA A 58 -29.18 14.87 23.77
C ALA A 58 -29.56 14.05 25.01
N GLU A 59 -28.84 12.95 25.30
CA GLU A 59 -29.08 12.17 26.53
C GLU A 59 -28.73 12.97 27.79
N ILE A 60 -27.64 13.73 27.76
CA ILE A 60 -27.24 14.63 28.85
C ILE A 60 -28.28 15.73 29.05
N GLU A 61 -28.79 16.35 27.99
CA GLU A 61 -29.84 17.36 28.06
C GLU A 61 -31.14 16.82 28.65
N LYS A 62 -31.49 15.58 28.32
CA LYS A 62 -32.63 14.91 28.93
C LYS A 62 -32.44 14.77 30.45
N LYS A 63 -31.24 14.41 30.91
CA LYS A 63 -30.92 14.27 32.35
C LYS A 63 -30.93 15.62 33.07
N VAL A 64 -30.49 16.69 32.40
CA VAL A 64 -30.62 18.07 32.93
C VAL A 64 -32.09 18.48 33.02
N GLY A 65 -32.88 18.25 31.97
CA GLY A 65 -34.30 18.59 31.93
C GLY A 65 -35.14 17.84 32.97
N SER A 66 -34.72 16.64 33.38
CA SER A 66 -35.35 15.87 34.45
C SER A 66 -34.81 16.19 35.85
N GLY A 67 -33.88 17.14 35.99
CA GLY A 67 -33.24 17.48 37.27
C GLY A 67 -32.32 16.39 37.84
N LEU A 68 -31.96 15.37 37.05
CA LEU A 68 -31.06 14.29 37.45
C LEU A 68 -29.58 14.70 37.38
N LEU A 69 -29.28 15.75 36.62
CA LEU A 69 -27.94 16.25 36.41
C LEU A 69 -27.94 17.77 36.46
N ASP A 70 -26.97 18.33 37.17
CA ASP A 70 -26.73 19.77 37.16
C ASP A 70 -26.19 20.23 35.79
N LYS A 71 -26.53 21.45 35.40
CA LYS A 71 -26.18 22.00 34.09
C LYS A 71 -24.68 22.22 33.93
N GLU A 72 -23.99 22.72 34.95
CA GLU A 72 -22.55 22.97 34.89
C GLU A 72 -21.80 21.65 34.73
N LYS A 73 -22.18 20.65 35.52
CA LYS A 73 -21.64 19.29 35.40
C LYS A 73 -21.93 18.65 34.04
N ALA A 74 -23.12 18.87 33.51
CA ALA A 74 -23.52 18.39 32.18
C ALA A 74 -22.64 18.99 31.07
N ASP A 75 -22.36 20.29 31.13
CA ASP A 75 -21.55 20.97 30.13
C ASP A 75 -20.10 20.46 30.15
N THR A 76 -19.51 20.26 31.33
CA THR A 76 -18.18 19.62 31.46
C THR A 76 -18.16 18.22 30.84
N MET A 77 -19.18 17.40 31.10
CA MET A 77 -19.27 16.04 30.55
C MET A 77 -19.36 16.04 29.01
N LYS A 78 -20.14 16.96 28.42
CA LYS A 78 -20.24 17.11 26.95
C LYS A 78 -18.91 17.52 26.33
N GLU A 79 -18.19 18.43 26.98
CA GLU A 79 -16.89 18.90 26.50
C GLU A 79 -15.83 17.79 26.56
N GLU A 80 -15.73 17.06 27.68
CA GLU A 80 -14.82 15.92 27.82
C GLU A 80 -15.09 14.83 26.79
N PHE A 81 -16.37 14.49 26.56
CA PHE A 81 -16.75 13.49 25.58
C PHE A 81 -16.36 13.91 24.16
N SER A 82 -16.64 15.17 23.80
CA SER A 82 -16.27 15.74 22.51
C SER A 82 -14.75 15.76 22.32
N HIS A 83 -13.99 16.10 23.36
CA HIS A 83 -12.53 16.09 23.33
C HIS A 83 -11.97 14.68 23.09
N LYS A 84 -12.45 13.67 23.82
CA LYS A 84 -12.05 12.27 23.64
C LYS A 84 -12.35 11.77 22.22
N MET A 85 -13.53 12.08 21.70
CA MET A 85 -13.88 11.75 20.30
C MET A 85 -12.95 12.45 19.30
N GLY A 86 -12.55 13.69 19.57
CA GLY A 86 -11.55 14.41 18.79
C GLY A 86 -10.19 13.71 18.74
N ILE A 87 -9.72 13.16 19.87
CA ILE A 87 -8.49 12.37 19.94
C ILE A 87 -8.60 11.10 19.10
N PHE A 88 -9.71 10.36 19.22
CA PHE A 88 -9.91 9.13 18.44
C PHE A 88 -9.90 9.39 16.92
N ILE A 89 -10.48 10.50 16.46
CA ILE A 89 -10.45 10.90 15.05
C ILE A 89 -9.00 11.14 14.57
N ARG A 90 -8.13 11.68 15.42
CA ARG A 90 -6.72 11.92 15.10
C ARG A 90 -5.91 10.62 15.07
N MET A 91 -6.01 9.79 16.11
CA MET A 91 -5.28 8.52 16.18
C MET A 91 -5.60 7.61 14.98
N TRP A 92 -6.87 7.54 14.59
CA TRP A 92 -7.27 6.76 13.41
C TRP A 92 -6.59 7.24 12.12
N SER A 93 -6.29 8.54 12.00
CA SER A 93 -5.54 9.06 10.84
C SER A 93 -4.04 8.78 10.90
N GLU A 94 -3.46 8.70 12.09
CA GLU A 94 -2.02 8.48 12.28
C GLU A 94 -1.64 7.01 12.02
N ASP A 95 -2.44 6.05 12.50
CA ASP A 95 -2.20 4.62 12.28
C ASP A 95 -2.30 4.26 10.78
N GLY A 96 -3.24 4.88 10.05
CA GLY A 96 -3.37 4.72 8.61
C GLY A 96 -2.17 5.30 7.82
N GLU A 97 -1.64 6.44 8.25
CA GLU A 97 -0.44 7.04 7.63
C GLU A 97 0.81 6.20 7.89
N LYS A 98 0.96 5.66 9.10
CA LYS A 98 2.09 4.81 9.50
C LYS A 98 2.12 3.51 8.68
N GLY A 99 1.00 2.79 8.60
CA GLY A 99 0.94 1.54 7.82
C GLY A 99 1.16 1.75 6.31
N LEU A 100 0.84 2.92 5.77
CA LEU A 100 1.15 3.27 4.39
C LEU A 100 2.65 3.52 4.17
N LYS A 101 3.33 4.20 5.11
CA LYS A 101 4.79 4.41 5.04
C LYS A 101 5.54 3.08 5.09
N GLU A 102 5.18 2.20 6.03
CA GLU A 102 5.79 0.87 6.19
C GLU A 102 5.64 0.02 4.93
N LYS A 103 4.44 -0.06 4.33
CA LYS A 103 4.23 -0.79 3.07
C LYS A 103 4.99 -0.22 1.88
N ILE A 104 5.17 1.10 1.84
CA ILE A 104 5.96 1.75 0.78
C ILE A 104 7.44 1.42 0.96
N GLU A 105 7.95 1.44 2.19
CA GLU A 105 9.32 1.03 2.52
C GLU A 105 9.56 -0.44 2.18
N GLU A 106 8.63 -1.34 2.56
CA GLU A 106 8.68 -2.77 2.23
C GLU A 106 8.78 -3.00 0.71
N LEU A 107 7.91 -2.36 -0.09
CA LEU A 107 7.88 -2.47 -1.55
C LEU A 107 9.09 -1.85 -2.26
N LEU A 108 9.78 -0.91 -1.61
CA LEU A 108 11.02 -0.33 -2.10
C LEU A 108 12.22 -1.19 -1.70
N SER A 109 12.16 -1.86 -0.55
CA SER A 109 13.21 -2.73 -0.02
C SER A 109 13.26 -4.10 -0.71
N THR A 110 12.15 -4.64 -1.22
CA THR A 110 12.11 -5.96 -1.90
C THR A 110 12.85 -6.02 -3.24
N LYS A 111 13.50 -4.93 -3.68
CA LYS A 111 14.19 -4.86 -4.99
C LYS A 111 15.70 -5.07 -4.93
N GLU A 112 16.28 -5.29 -3.74
CA GLU A 112 17.73 -5.55 -3.59
C GLU A 112 18.10 -7.05 -3.49
N GLU A 113 17.14 -7.99 -3.44
CA GLU A 113 17.44 -9.39 -3.09
C GLU A 113 16.93 -10.44 -4.11
N ASN A 114 16.93 -10.12 -5.41
CA ASN A 114 16.70 -11.15 -6.43
C ASN A 114 17.34 -10.77 -7.78
N GLU A 115 18.68 -10.78 -7.82
CA GLU A 115 19.34 -11.31 -9.01
C GLU A 115 19.47 -12.83 -8.80
N PRO A 116 18.78 -13.69 -9.57
CA PRO A 116 19.30 -15.02 -9.76
C PRO A 116 20.58 -14.86 -10.58
N ASP A 117 21.73 -15.17 -9.98
CA ASP A 117 22.93 -15.53 -10.73
C ASP A 117 22.55 -16.74 -11.59
N ASP A 118 22.17 -16.49 -12.84
CA ASP A 118 22.15 -17.53 -13.87
C ASP A 118 23.60 -17.96 -14.11
N GLU A 119 24.05 -18.98 -13.38
CA GLU A 119 25.21 -19.79 -13.74
C GLU A 119 24.98 -20.39 -15.14
N VAL A 120 25.37 -19.63 -16.17
CA VAL A 120 25.59 -20.16 -17.51
C VAL A 120 26.94 -20.89 -17.50
N LEU A 121 26.92 -22.16 -17.12
CA LEU A 121 27.99 -23.11 -17.41
C LEU A 121 27.83 -23.57 -18.86
N GLU A 122 28.51 -22.89 -19.78
CA GLU A 122 28.65 -23.32 -21.17
C GLU A 122 30.11 -23.61 -21.52
N THR A 123 30.27 -24.67 -22.33
CA THR A 123 31.46 -25.04 -23.13
C THR A 123 32.54 -25.86 -22.39
N THR A 124 33.08 -26.97 -22.90
CA THR A 124 33.42 -27.35 -24.27
C THR A 124 33.54 -28.88 -24.45
N THR A 125 33.01 -29.39 -25.56
CA THR A 125 33.37 -30.65 -26.22
C THR A 125 34.88 -30.74 -26.53
N PRO A 126 35.43 -31.96 -26.73
CA PRO A 126 36.28 -32.15 -27.90
C PRO A 126 35.90 -33.40 -28.71
N GLU A 127 35.63 -33.21 -30.00
CA GLU A 127 35.95 -34.21 -31.03
C GLU A 127 37.49 -34.24 -31.17
N THR A 128 38.19 -35.35 -31.39
CA THR A 128 38.15 -36.13 -32.64
C THR A 128 39.03 -37.39 -32.48
N GLY A 129 38.55 -38.54 -32.97
CA GLY A 129 39.35 -39.41 -33.86
C GLY A 129 40.01 -40.69 -33.31
N GLY A 130 39.42 -41.85 -33.65
CA GLY A 130 40.09 -43.13 -33.98
C GLY A 130 40.56 -44.01 -32.81
N ILE A 131 40.58 -45.35 -32.85
CA ILE A 131 40.42 -46.35 -33.92
C ILE A 131 40.12 -47.71 -33.21
N GLU A 132 39.46 -48.64 -33.93
CA GLU A 132 39.62 -50.11 -33.89
C GLU A 132 39.02 -50.99 -32.76
N SER A 133 37.97 -51.73 -33.18
CA SER A 133 37.77 -53.20 -33.09
C SER A 133 38.37 -53.99 -31.92
N HIS A 134 37.55 -54.77 -31.21
CA HIS A 134 37.34 -56.19 -31.56
C HIS A 134 36.25 -56.86 -30.71
N ASP A 135 35.49 -57.67 -31.42
CA ASP A 135 34.60 -58.74 -30.98
C ASP A 135 35.35 -59.78 -30.12
N SER A 136 34.73 -60.29 -29.05
CA SER A 136 34.86 -61.69 -28.57
C SER A 136 34.00 -61.95 -27.33
N SER A 137 32.92 -62.72 -27.56
CA SER A 137 32.34 -63.81 -26.74
C SER A 137 32.18 -63.66 -25.23
#